data_AF-A0A9E1GKG4-F1
#
_entry.id   AF-A0A9E1GKG4-F1
#
_cell.length_a   1.000
_cell.length_b   1.000
_cell.length_c   1.000
_cell.angle_alpha   90.00
_cell.angle_beta   90.00
_cell.angle_gamma   90.00
#
_symmetry.space_group_name_H-M   'P 1'
#
loop_
_entity.id
_entity.type
_entity.pdbx_description
1 polymer ?
#
loop_
_entity_poly.entity_id
_entity_poly.type
_entity_poly.pdbx_seq_one_letter_code
_entity_poly.pdbx_strand_id
1 'polypeptide(L)'
;MAVIKKDAQGGRGTYATLAQVVNYVDEQGFDLQWPTQLIDGRLYVDTAVRKKGTDKWIASNCLIPVEVGDSRGMSVMQALGSALTYARRYSTCGAFGLATTDDDGETSGYKKRSVKGMTDEQKTQIDRILEDCKIPVGQENGFIGNVLQTRVAYGTLTEYQAQRFIDAYRQHNDKVKEAPSEQ
;
A
#
# COMPACT_ATOMS: atom_id res chain seq x y z
N MET A 1 -3.94 -0.06 -28.90
CA MET A 1 -2.96 -0.13 -27.80
C MET A 1 -2.97 -1.54 -27.25
N ALA A 2 -1.83 -2.22 -27.19
CA ALA A 2 -1.79 -3.58 -26.66
C ALA A 2 -1.85 -3.55 -25.13
N VAL A 3 -2.54 -4.54 -24.55
CA VAL A 3 -2.72 -4.65 -23.10
C VAL A 3 -2.04 -5.93 -22.61
N ILE A 4 -1.13 -5.78 -21.66
CA ILE A 4 -0.45 -6.91 -21.01
C ILE A 4 -1.23 -7.33 -19.76
N LYS A 5 -1.46 -8.64 -19.62
CA LYS A 5 -2.08 -9.24 -18.43
C LYS A 5 -1.11 -9.23 -17.25
N LYS A 6 -1.60 -8.88 -16.05
CA LYS A 6 -0.84 -9.01 -14.80
C LYS A 6 -0.62 -10.49 -14.47
N ASP A 7 0.62 -10.87 -14.16
CA ASP A 7 1.07 -12.25 -13.95
C ASP A 7 1.71 -12.49 -12.56
N ALA A 8 1.86 -11.44 -11.75
CA ALA A 8 2.40 -11.54 -10.39
C ALA A 8 1.57 -10.77 -9.37
N GLN A 9 1.74 -11.11 -8.09
CA GLN A 9 1.12 -10.45 -6.93
C GLN A 9 2.21 -10.02 -5.94
N GLY A 10 2.19 -8.74 -5.55
CA GLY A 10 3.03 -8.18 -4.50
C GLY A 10 2.21 -7.59 -3.36
N GLY A 11 2.88 -7.00 -2.37
CA GLY A 11 2.23 -6.45 -1.18
C GLY A 11 1.20 -5.33 -1.46
N ARG A 12 1.23 -4.72 -2.65
CA ARG A 12 0.31 -3.64 -3.06
C ARG A 12 -0.73 -4.06 -4.11
N GLY A 13 -0.68 -5.27 -4.64
CA GLY A 13 -1.62 -5.75 -5.65
C GLY A 13 -0.94 -6.58 -6.73
N THR A 14 -1.68 -6.84 -7.80
CA THR A 14 -1.17 -7.57 -8.97
C THR A 14 -0.47 -6.63 -9.94
N TYR A 15 0.52 -7.14 -10.66
CA TYR A 15 1.29 -6.37 -11.64
C TYR A 15 1.80 -7.27 -12.78
N ALA A 16 2.11 -6.68 -13.93
CA ALA A 16 2.82 -7.35 -15.01
C ALA A 16 4.33 -7.38 -14.70
N THR A 17 4.98 -8.53 -14.75
CA THR A 17 6.41 -8.66 -14.50
C THR A 17 7.23 -8.08 -15.65
N LEU A 18 8.50 -7.75 -15.38
CA LEU A 18 9.43 -7.41 -16.47
C LEU A 18 9.54 -8.55 -17.48
N ALA A 19 9.55 -9.81 -17.02
CA ALA A 19 9.61 -10.98 -17.88
C ALA A 19 8.41 -11.04 -18.85
N GLN A 20 7.19 -10.79 -18.36
CA GLN A 20 6.00 -10.77 -19.21
C GLN A 20 6.05 -9.67 -20.27
N VAL A 21 6.54 -8.48 -19.90
CA VAL A 21 6.72 -7.37 -20.86
C VAL A 21 7.79 -7.70 -21.91
N VAL A 22 8.90 -8.31 -21.50
CA VAL A 22 9.98 -8.74 -22.40
C VAL A 22 9.48 -9.81 -23.37
N ASN A 23 8.77 -10.83 -22.88
CA ASN A 23 8.22 -11.89 -23.71
C ASN A 23 7.26 -11.34 -24.76
N TYR A 24 6.37 -10.42 -24.37
CA TYR A 24 5.47 -9.76 -25.31
C TYR A 24 6.24 -9.05 -26.43
N VAL A 25 7.28 -8.29 -26.09
CA VAL A 25 8.11 -7.58 -27.08
C VAL A 25 8.88 -8.55 -27.98
N ASP A 26 9.39 -9.63 -27.41
CA ASP A 26 10.11 -10.68 -28.15
C ASP A 26 9.20 -11.34 -29.20
N GLU A 27 7.95 -11.63 -28.82
CA GLU A 27 6.87 -12.16 -29.69
C GLU A 27 6.52 -11.17 -30.82
N GLN A 28 6.64 -9.86 -30.58
CA GLN A 28 6.48 -8.85 -31.63
C GLN A 28 7.69 -8.75 -32.58
N GLY A 29 8.76 -9.51 -32.33
CA GLY A 29 9.94 -9.56 -33.18
C GLY A 29 10.95 -8.44 -32.90
N PHE A 30 11.07 -7.99 -31.66
CA PHE A 30 12.04 -6.97 -31.26
C PHE A 30 12.98 -7.46 -30.17
N ASP A 31 14.23 -7.00 -30.24
CA ASP A 31 15.22 -7.11 -29.17
C ASP A 31 15.22 -5.84 -28.32
N LEU A 32 15.57 -5.99 -27.04
CA LEU A 32 15.60 -4.92 -26.05
C LEU A 32 17.00 -4.73 -25.46
N GLN A 33 17.33 -3.47 -25.19
CA GLN A 33 18.41 -3.07 -24.29
C GLN A 33 17.90 -1.97 -23.35
N TRP A 34 18.51 -1.88 -22.17
CA TRP A 34 18.21 -0.84 -21.19
C TRP A 34 19.46 -0.04 -20.85
N PRO A 35 19.95 0.84 -21.75
CA PRO A 35 20.99 1.79 -21.41
C PRO A 35 20.58 2.61 -20.18
N THR A 36 21.54 2.84 -19.29
CA THR A 36 21.36 3.74 -18.16
C THR A 36 22.10 5.04 -18.39
N GLN A 37 21.50 6.13 -17.94
CA GLN A 37 22.08 7.47 -18.07
C GLN A 37 22.10 8.15 -16.70
N LEU A 38 23.17 8.87 -16.40
CA LEU A 38 23.25 9.72 -15.22
C LEU A 38 23.02 11.17 -15.65
N ILE A 39 21.91 11.76 -15.20
CA ILE A 39 21.50 13.13 -15.54
C ILE A 39 21.28 13.86 -14.21
N ASP A 40 22.01 14.96 -13.98
CA ASP A 40 21.93 15.77 -12.77
C ASP A 40 22.01 14.95 -11.46
N GLY A 41 22.90 13.94 -11.46
CA GLY A 41 23.12 13.06 -10.31
C GLY A 41 22.05 12.00 -10.08
N ARG A 42 21.05 11.88 -10.96
CA ARG A 42 20.02 10.85 -10.93
C ARG A 42 20.21 9.83 -12.03
N LEU A 43 20.03 8.56 -11.70
CA LEU A 43 20.13 7.45 -12.65
C LEU A 43 18.78 7.27 -13.36
N TYR A 44 18.82 7.17 -14.68
CA TYR A 44 17.67 6.90 -15.54
C TYR A 44 17.89 5.63 -16.34
N VAL A 45 16.80 4.96 -16.69
CA VAL A 45 16.75 3.88 -17.68
C VAL A 45 16.00 4.39 -18.91
N ASP A 46 16.54 4.15 -20.10
CA ASP A 46 15.83 4.24 -21.36
C ASP A 46 15.76 2.84 -22.00
N THR A 47 14.74 2.59 -22.79
CA THR A 47 14.62 1.37 -23.58
C THR A 47 15.11 1.66 -24.99
N ALA A 48 16.16 0.95 -25.39
CA ALA A 48 16.56 0.88 -26.79
C ALA A 48 15.97 -0.39 -27.41
N VAL A 49 15.39 -0.24 -28.60
CA VAL A 49 14.70 -1.32 -29.32
C VAL A 49 15.36 -1.56 -30.66
N ARG A 50 15.36 -2.80 -31.11
CA ARG A 50 15.83 -3.17 -32.46
C ARG A 50 14.89 -4.22 -33.03
N LYS A 51 14.44 -4.04 -34.27
CA LYS A 51 13.68 -5.09 -34.96
C LYS A 51 14.61 -6.26 -35.27
N LYS A 52 14.21 -7.49 -34.94
CA LYS A 52 15.01 -8.69 -35.25
C LYS A 52 15.32 -8.75 -36.75
N GLY A 53 16.57 -9.08 -37.07
CA GLY A 53 17.07 -9.08 -38.45
C GLY A 53 17.48 -7.70 -38.99
N THR A 54 17.54 -6.67 -38.13
CA THR A 54 18.10 -5.35 -38.47
C THR A 54 19.26 -5.02 -37.52
N ASP A 55 20.14 -4.11 -37.94
CA ASP A 55 21.29 -3.69 -37.12
C ASP A 55 21.06 -2.38 -36.36
N LYS A 56 19.95 -1.68 -36.64
CA LYS A 56 19.68 -0.34 -36.12
C LYS A 56 18.94 -0.39 -34.78
N TRP A 57 19.61 0.06 -33.72
CA TRP A 57 18.97 0.38 -32.46
C TRP A 57 18.28 1.74 -32.53
N ILE A 58 17.11 1.83 -31.90
CA ILE A 58 16.30 3.06 -31.78
C ILE A 58 16.07 3.29 -30.29
N ALA A 59 16.50 4.45 -29.79
CA ALA A 59 16.16 4.88 -28.44
C ALA A 59 14.68 5.27 -28.38
N SER A 60 13.98 4.83 -27.34
CA SER A 60 12.59 5.20 -27.14
C SER A 60 12.43 6.64 -26.62
N ASN A 61 13.50 7.19 -26.03
CA ASN A 61 13.49 8.46 -25.30
C ASN A 61 12.47 8.48 -24.14
N CYS A 62 12.09 7.30 -23.64
CA CYS A 62 11.23 7.14 -22.47
C CYS A 62 12.11 6.97 -21.23
N LEU A 63 12.66 8.10 -20.75
CA LEU A 63 13.55 8.10 -19.59
C LEU A 63 12.75 7.90 -18.29
N ILE A 64 12.99 6.78 -17.61
CA ILE A 64 12.39 6.49 -16.30
C ILE A 64 13.47 6.61 -15.21
N PRO A 65 13.27 7.46 -14.18
CA PRO A 65 14.23 7.58 -13.09
C PRO A 65 14.25 6.31 -12.24
N VAL A 66 15.44 5.93 -11.79
CA VAL A 66 15.67 4.83 -10.84
C VAL A 66 15.61 5.40 -9.44
N GLU A 67 14.42 5.35 -8.84
CA GLU A 67 14.16 5.90 -7.50
C GLU A 67 14.04 4.76 -6.48
N VAL A 68 14.83 4.85 -5.40
CA VAL A 68 14.77 3.91 -4.27
C VAL A 68 13.98 4.57 -3.12
N GLY A 69 12.83 3.98 -2.77
CA GLY A 69 12.00 4.44 -1.65
C GLY A 69 12.43 3.88 -0.28
N ASP A 70 11.60 4.10 0.73
CA ASP A 70 11.82 3.56 2.09
C ASP A 70 11.86 2.02 2.05
N SER A 71 13.07 1.47 2.21
CA SER A 71 13.41 0.07 1.97
C SER A 71 13.63 -0.68 3.28
N ARG A 72 12.74 -0.49 4.26
CA ARG A 72 12.89 -1.10 5.59
C ARG A 72 13.03 -2.62 5.48
N GLY A 73 14.13 -3.14 6.03
CA GLY A 73 14.42 -4.57 6.05
C GLY A 73 15.01 -5.12 4.74
N MET A 74 15.29 -4.29 3.74
CA MET A 74 16.00 -4.69 2.52
C MET A 74 17.43 -4.13 2.52
N SER A 75 18.37 -4.87 1.94
CA SER A 75 19.70 -4.34 1.69
C SER A 75 19.67 -3.27 0.59
N VAL A 76 20.65 -2.36 0.59
CA VAL A 76 20.79 -1.31 -0.44
C VAL A 76 20.77 -1.90 -1.85
N MET A 77 21.44 -3.03 -2.06
CA MET A 77 21.50 -3.68 -3.38
C MET A 77 20.17 -4.32 -3.78
N GLN A 78 19.41 -4.88 -2.84
CA GLN A 78 18.07 -5.41 -3.12
C GLN A 78 17.09 -4.29 -3.49
N ALA A 79 17.15 -3.18 -2.76
CA ALA A 79 16.34 -2.00 -3.02
C ALA A 79 16.64 -1.41 -4.40
N LEU A 80 17.92 -1.25 -4.74
CA LEU A 80 18.38 -0.78 -6.04
C LEU A 80 17.97 -1.74 -7.19
N GLY A 81 18.15 -3.05 -7.00
CA GLY A 81 17.76 -4.05 -8.00
C GLY A 81 16.24 -4.05 -8.26
N SER A 82 15.44 -3.83 -7.22
CA SER A 82 13.99 -3.65 -7.34
C SER A 82 13.66 -2.40 -8.14
N ALA A 83 14.25 -1.25 -7.79
CA ALA A 83 14.04 0.01 -8.51
C ALA A 83 14.42 -0.07 -10.00
N LEU A 84 15.56 -0.71 -10.31
CA LEU A 84 15.99 -0.95 -11.69
C LEU A 84 15.00 -1.81 -12.47
N THR A 85 14.45 -2.85 -11.84
CA THR A 85 13.45 -3.72 -12.48
C THR A 85 12.18 -2.94 -12.83
N TYR A 86 11.73 -2.07 -11.92
CA TYR A 86 10.59 -1.18 -12.17
C TYR A 86 10.86 -0.20 -13.31
N ALA A 87 12.01 0.47 -13.29
CA ALA A 87 12.37 1.44 -14.32
C ALA A 87 12.42 0.80 -15.72
N ARG A 88 13.05 -0.37 -15.84
CA ARG A 88 13.08 -1.16 -17.09
C ARG A 88 11.69 -1.52 -17.59
N ARG A 89 10.81 -1.96 -16.69
CA ARG A 89 9.45 -2.35 -17.04
C ARG A 89 8.68 -1.17 -17.63
N TYR A 90 8.65 -0.05 -16.92
CA TYR A 90 7.88 1.12 -17.34
C TYR A 90 8.49 1.80 -18.57
N SER A 91 9.81 1.83 -18.68
CA SER A 91 10.50 2.32 -19.87
C SER A 91 10.12 1.50 -21.11
N THR A 92 10.08 0.16 -20.99
CA THR A 92 9.64 -0.69 -22.10
C THR A 92 8.15 -0.53 -22.42
N CYS A 93 7.28 -0.41 -21.41
CA CYS A 93 5.87 -0.12 -21.65
C CYS A 93 5.70 1.21 -22.41
N GLY A 94 6.43 2.26 -22.02
CA GLY A 94 6.41 3.55 -22.71
C GLY A 94 6.93 3.46 -24.14
N ALA A 95 8.04 2.75 -24.36
CA ALA A 95 8.64 2.56 -25.68
C ALA A 95 7.70 1.88 -26.71
N PHE A 96 6.87 0.94 -26.25
CA PHE A 96 5.95 0.18 -27.10
C PHE A 96 4.48 0.65 -27.00
N GLY A 97 4.20 1.69 -26.20
CA GLY A 97 2.84 2.15 -25.95
C GLY A 97 1.94 1.05 -25.34
N LEU A 98 2.45 0.33 -24.35
CA LEU A 98 1.74 -0.79 -23.71
C LEU A 98 1.01 -0.31 -22.47
N ALA A 99 -0.25 -0.69 -22.34
CA ALA A 99 -0.96 -0.64 -21.07
C ALA A 99 -0.78 -1.97 -20.34
N THR A 100 -0.67 -1.93 -19.01
CA THR A 100 -0.91 -3.11 -18.18
C THR A 100 -2.38 -3.10 -17.76
N THR A 101 -3.01 -4.28 -17.71
CA THR A 101 -4.40 -4.42 -17.20
C THR A 101 -4.48 -3.80 -15.80
N ASP A 102 -5.48 -2.94 -15.55
CA ASP A 102 -5.56 -1.99 -14.42
C ASP A 102 -4.47 -0.93 -14.45
N ASP A 103 -4.83 0.23 -15.01
CA ASP A 103 -4.22 1.54 -14.78
C ASP A 103 -3.72 1.60 -13.33
N ASP A 104 -2.41 1.74 -13.12
CA ASP A 104 -1.73 1.65 -11.81
C ASP A 104 -2.28 2.65 -10.75
N GLY A 105 -3.22 3.51 -11.16
CA GLY A 105 -4.11 4.34 -10.35
C GLY A 105 -4.95 3.60 -9.29
N GLU A 106 -5.54 2.43 -9.59
CA GLU A 106 -6.43 1.74 -8.64
C GLU A 106 -5.67 1.16 -7.43
N THR A 107 -4.38 0.84 -7.60
CA THR A 107 -3.51 0.34 -6.51
C THR A 107 -2.58 1.38 -5.90
N SER A 108 -2.49 2.59 -6.47
CA SER A 108 -1.76 3.73 -5.89
C SER A 108 -2.58 4.49 -4.86
N GLY A 109 -3.88 4.20 -4.74
CA GLY A 109 -4.60 4.40 -3.50
C GLY A 109 -3.87 3.66 -2.39
N TYR A 110 -3.35 4.39 -1.39
CA TYR A 110 -3.03 3.82 -0.09
C TYR A 110 -4.15 2.86 0.26
N LYS A 111 -3.93 1.54 0.17
CA LYS A 111 -4.82 0.58 0.82
C LYS A 111 -4.66 0.92 2.31
N LYS A 112 -5.51 1.82 2.83
CA LYS A 112 -5.88 1.81 4.23
C LYS A 112 -6.14 0.33 4.47
N ARG A 113 -5.30 -0.33 5.29
CA ARG A 113 -5.60 -1.67 5.77
C ARG A 113 -7.08 -1.61 6.12
N SER A 114 -7.90 -2.46 5.50
CA SER A 114 -9.33 -2.49 5.76
C SER A 114 -9.48 -2.99 7.19
N VAL A 115 -9.30 -2.08 8.15
CA VAL A 115 -9.50 -2.41 9.55
C VAL A 115 -11.01 -2.51 9.68
N LYS A 116 -11.48 -3.71 10.00
CA LYS A 116 -12.90 -3.98 10.17
C LYS A 116 -13.44 -2.98 11.21
N GLY A 117 -14.50 -2.28 10.82
CA GLY A 117 -15.21 -1.37 11.70
C GLY A 117 -15.79 -2.14 12.88
N MET A 118 -16.06 -1.43 13.97
CA MET A 118 -16.78 -1.95 15.13
C MET A 118 -18.08 -2.65 14.69
N THR A 119 -18.38 -3.81 15.30
CA THR A 119 -19.63 -4.54 15.01
C THR A 119 -20.84 -3.91 15.71
N ASP A 120 -22.05 -4.25 15.27
CA ASP A 120 -23.29 -3.74 15.87
C ASP A 120 -23.44 -4.15 17.35
N GLU A 121 -22.96 -5.35 17.69
CA GLU A 121 -22.94 -5.83 19.09
C GLU A 121 -21.99 -5.01 19.95
N GLN A 122 -20.79 -4.71 19.44
CA GLN A 122 -19.82 -3.87 20.13
C GLN A 122 -20.35 -2.45 20.30
N LYS A 123 -21.00 -1.89 19.27
CA LYS A 123 -21.65 -0.58 19.34
C LYS A 123 -22.69 -0.55 20.45
N THR A 124 -23.58 -1.54 20.48
CA THR A 124 -24.61 -1.66 21.52
C THR A 124 -24.01 -1.75 22.93
N GLN A 125 -22.88 -2.46 23.09
CA GLN A 125 -22.19 -2.54 24.38
C GLN A 125 -21.56 -1.21 24.78
N ILE A 126 -20.96 -0.48 23.85
CA ILE A 126 -20.37 0.83 24.11
C ILE A 126 -21.45 1.88 24.41
N ASP A 127 -22.57 1.89 23.68
CA ASP A 127 -23.70 2.78 23.94
C ASP A 127 -24.21 2.62 25.39
N ARG A 128 -24.38 1.37 25.85
CA ARG A 128 -24.75 1.10 27.26
C ARG A 128 -23.71 1.62 28.26
N ILE A 129 -22.42 1.44 27.98
CA ILE A 129 -21.35 1.95 28.84
C ILE A 129 -21.39 3.49 28.91
N LEU A 130 -21.62 4.16 27.78
CA LEU A 130 -21.73 5.62 27.71
C LEU A 130 -22.97 6.12 28.47
N GLU A 131 -24.10 5.42 28.36
CA GLU A 131 -25.32 5.70 29.13
C GLU A 131 -25.10 5.52 30.64
N ASP A 132 -24.51 4.40 31.06
CA ASP A 132 -24.20 4.10 32.47
C ASP A 132 -23.26 5.16 33.07
N CYS A 133 -22.26 5.59 32.30
CA CYS A 133 -21.34 6.66 32.68
C CYS A 133 -21.93 8.08 32.53
N LYS A 134 -23.18 8.21 32.06
CA LYS A 134 -23.88 9.48 31.80
C LYS A 134 -23.06 10.44 30.94
N ILE A 135 -22.39 9.91 29.91
CA ILE A 135 -21.57 10.72 29.01
C ILE A 135 -22.50 11.53 28.09
N PRO A 136 -22.38 12.88 28.07
CA PRO A 136 -23.18 13.72 27.19
C PRO A 136 -22.87 13.48 25.71
N VAL A 137 -23.88 13.66 24.86
CA VAL A 137 -23.73 13.59 23.40
C VAL A 137 -22.65 14.58 22.94
N GLY A 138 -21.69 14.08 22.15
CA GLY A 138 -20.53 14.84 21.67
C GLY A 138 -19.27 14.74 22.55
N GLN A 139 -19.35 14.11 23.73
CA GLN A 139 -18.19 13.90 24.62
C GLN A 139 -17.63 12.46 24.58
N GLU A 140 -18.25 11.57 23.81
CA GLU A 140 -17.92 10.15 23.70
C GLU A 140 -16.47 9.94 23.24
N ASN A 141 -16.04 10.72 22.24
CA ASN A 141 -14.68 10.65 21.70
C ASN A 141 -13.62 10.91 22.77
N GLY A 142 -13.86 11.91 23.63
CA GLY A 142 -12.95 12.29 24.71
C GLY A 142 -12.89 11.21 25.77
N PHE A 143 -14.05 10.69 26.19
CA PHE A 143 -14.13 9.63 27.19
C PHE A 143 -13.44 8.35 26.72
N ILE A 144 -13.78 7.84 25.54
CA ILE A 144 -13.20 6.62 24.98
C ILE A 144 -11.70 6.82 24.73
N GLY A 145 -11.30 8.00 24.23
CA GLY A 145 -9.90 8.31 23.98
C GLY A 145 -9.06 8.36 25.25
N ASN A 146 -9.61 8.86 26.36
CA ASN A 146 -8.96 8.83 27.66
C ASN A 146 -8.79 7.40 28.19
N VAL A 147 -9.80 6.54 28.05
CA VAL A 147 -9.70 5.13 28.48
C VAL A 147 -8.66 4.37 27.65
N LEU A 148 -8.61 4.61 26.33
CA LEU A 148 -7.67 3.95 25.43
C LEU A 148 -6.29 4.62 25.36
N GLN A 149 -6.10 5.77 26.01
CA GLN A 149 -4.90 6.62 25.93
C GLN A 149 -4.50 6.95 24.48
N THR A 150 -5.50 7.20 23.63
CA THR A 150 -5.28 7.51 22.21
C THR A 150 -6.41 8.34 21.63
N ARG A 151 -6.14 9.12 20.58
CA ARG A 151 -7.18 9.89 19.89
C ARG A 151 -8.05 8.94 19.07
N VAL A 152 -9.35 8.99 19.30
CA VAL A 152 -10.34 8.16 18.62
C VAL A 152 -11.55 8.99 18.21
N ALA A 153 -12.30 8.46 17.25
CA ALA A 153 -13.64 8.92 16.93
C ALA A 153 -14.60 7.75 17.08
N TYR A 154 -15.62 7.90 17.93
CA TYR A 154 -16.58 6.87 18.27
C TYR A 154 -17.25 6.29 17.01
N GLY A 155 -17.69 7.17 16.10
CA GLY A 155 -18.34 6.77 14.85
C GLY A 155 -17.47 6.01 13.85
N THR A 156 -16.15 5.92 14.09
CA THR A 156 -15.22 5.20 13.21
C THR A 156 -14.28 4.28 13.98
N LEU A 157 -14.69 3.79 15.15
CA LEU A 157 -13.90 2.82 15.90
C LEU A 157 -13.70 1.53 15.09
N THR A 158 -12.49 1.01 15.18
CA THR A 158 -12.18 -0.34 14.67
C THR A 158 -12.67 -1.40 15.64
N GLU A 159 -12.94 -2.61 15.15
CA GLU A 159 -13.35 -3.76 15.97
C GLU A 159 -12.39 -4.03 17.13
N TYR A 160 -11.09 -3.87 16.90
CA TYR A 160 -10.05 -4.00 17.93
C TYR A 160 -10.12 -2.88 18.98
N GLN A 161 -10.27 -1.62 18.57
CA GLN A 161 -10.36 -0.50 19.51
C GLN A 161 -11.63 -0.58 20.35
N ALA A 162 -12.76 -0.97 19.73
CA ALA A 162 -14.02 -1.18 20.42
C ALA A 162 -13.89 -2.28 21.48
N GLN A 163 -13.32 -3.44 21.10
CA GLN A 163 -13.10 -4.54 22.04
C GLN A 163 -12.20 -4.13 23.21
N ARG A 164 -11.07 -3.45 22.90
CA ARG A 164 -10.15 -2.97 23.94
C ARG A 164 -10.80 -2.01 24.92
N PHE A 165 -11.69 -1.15 24.46
CA PHE A 165 -12.40 -0.22 25.32
C PHE A 165 -13.37 -0.95 26.26
N ILE A 166 -14.15 -1.90 25.72
CA ILE A 166 -15.07 -2.73 26.49
C ILE A 166 -14.31 -3.52 27.58
N ASP A 167 -13.19 -4.13 27.22
CA ASP A 167 -12.37 -4.92 28.15
C ASP A 167 -11.75 -4.03 29.23
N ALA A 168 -11.21 -2.86 28.86
CA ALA A 168 -10.62 -1.90 29.80
C ALA A 168 -11.67 -1.38 30.80
N TYR A 169 -12.89 -1.10 30.33
CA TYR A 169 -13.98 -0.67 31.19
C TYR A 169 -14.41 -1.75 32.18
N ARG A 170 -14.58 -3.00 31.71
CA ARG A 170 -14.93 -4.14 32.58
C ARG A 170 -13.87 -4.36 33.66
N GLN A 171 -12.59 -4.39 33.28
CA GLN A 171 -11.49 -4.54 34.24
C GLN A 171 -11.44 -3.43 35.29
N HIS A 172 -11.77 -2.19 34.92
CA HIS A 172 -11.86 -1.10 35.87
C HIS A 172 -13.05 -1.27 36.82
N ASN A 173 -14.23 -1.65 36.30
CA ASN A 173 -15.44 -1.81 37.11
C ASN A 173 -15.37 -3.03 38.06
N ASP A 174 -14.77 -4.13 37.61
CA ASP A 174 -14.57 -5.32 38.44
C ASP A 174 -13.61 -5.03 39.61
N LYS A 175 -12.51 -4.29 39.36
CA LYS A 175 -11.58 -3.85 40.42
C LYS A 175 -12.22 -2.89 41.43
N VAL A 176 -13.16 -2.05 41.00
CA VAL A 176 -13.89 -1.13 41.89
C VAL A 176 -14.91 -1.89 42.75
N LYS A 177 -15.49 -2.99 42.25
CA LYS A 177 -16.40 -3.85 43.02
C LYS A 177 -15.71 -4.76 44.02
N GLU A 178 -14.45 -5.12 43.79
CA GLU A 178 -13.65 -5.98 44.68
C GLU A 178 -12.91 -5.22 45.80
N ALA A 179 -12.92 -3.88 45.81
CA ALA A 179 -12.33 -3.10 46.90
C ALA A 179 -13.24 -3.14 48.15
N PRO A 180 -12.80 -3.71 49.29
CA PRO A 180 -13.60 -3.70 50.52
C PRO A 180 -13.79 -2.25 51.00
N SER A 181 -15.00 -1.91 51.45
CA SER A 181 -15.26 -0.60 52.05
C SER A 181 -14.45 -0.48 53.34
N GLU A 182 -13.36 0.29 53.32
CA GLU A 182 -12.67 0.68 54.54
C GLU A 182 -13.61 1.56 55.38
N GLN A 183 -13.85 1.09 56.60
CA GLN A 183 -14.59 1.77 57.68
C GLN A 183 -13.74 2.88 58.30
#